data_AF-I4DL55-F1
#
_entry.id   AF-I4DL55-F1
#
_cell.length_a   1.000
_cell.length_b   1.000
_cell.length_c   1.000
_cell.angle_alpha   90.00
_cell.angle_beta   90.00
_cell.angle_gamma   90.00
#
_symmetry.space_group_name_H-M   'P 1'
#
loop_
_entity.id
_entity.type
_entity.pdbx_description
1 polymer ?
#
loop_
_entity_poly.entity_id
_entity_poly.type
_entity_poly.pdbx_seq_one_letter_code
_entity_poly.pdbx_strand_id
1 'polypeptide(L)'
;MAEDQLGLTVDVIDLQSILPWDEDTVCNSVKKTGRCLIAHEAPLTCGFGAELAATVQEECFLHLEAPVSRVAGWDAPFPHVFEPFYLPDRWRCFAQLNKLLHY
;
A
#
# COMPACT_ATOMS: atom_id res chain seq x y z
N MET A 1 0.26 2.10 -16.56
CA MET A 1 1.22 1.01 -16.20
C MET A 1 0.52 -0.25 -15.72
N ALA A 2 -0.26 -0.21 -14.63
CA ALA A 2 -0.99 -1.40 -14.16
C ALA A 2 -2.03 -1.88 -15.21
N GLU A 3 -2.86 -0.97 -15.72
CA GLU A 3 -3.82 -1.28 -16.78
C GLU A 3 -3.11 -1.70 -18.09
N ASP A 4 -2.15 -0.90 -18.57
CA ASP A 4 -1.47 -1.15 -19.85
C ASP A 4 -0.66 -2.47 -19.87
N GLN A 5 -0.03 -2.86 -18.76
CA GLN A 5 0.89 -4.00 -18.72
C GLN A 5 0.28 -5.26 -18.11
N LEU A 6 -0.68 -5.11 -17.20
CA LEU A 6 -1.26 -6.24 -16.46
C LEU A 6 -2.78 -6.36 -16.67
N GLY A 7 -3.43 -5.42 -17.38
CA GLY A 7 -4.88 -5.45 -17.61
C GLY A 7 -5.70 -5.23 -16.33
N LEU A 8 -5.12 -4.57 -15.33
CA LEU A 8 -5.74 -4.42 -14.01
C LEU A 8 -6.49 -3.11 -13.87
N THR A 9 -7.65 -3.20 -13.25
CA THR A 9 -8.35 -2.05 -12.67
C THR A 9 -7.94 -1.92 -11.20
N VAL A 10 -7.48 -0.74 -10.80
CA VAL A 10 -7.03 -0.47 -9.42
C VAL A 10 -7.82 0.71 -8.87
N ASP A 11 -8.40 0.53 -7.68
CA ASP A 11 -8.99 1.63 -6.92
C ASP A 11 -7.84 2.38 -6.22
N VAL A 12 -7.60 3.63 -6.62
CA VAL A 12 -6.55 4.49 -6.04
C VAL A 12 -7.21 5.45 -5.04
N ILE A 13 -6.81 5.34 -3.77
CA ILE A 13 -7.37 6.13 -2.67
C ILE A 13 -6.28 7.05 -2.12
N ASP A 14 -6.59 8.35 -2.08
CA ASP A 14 -5.84 9.32 -1.29
C ASP A 14 -6.55 9.49 0.06
N LEU A 15 -5.84 9.21 1.16
CA LEU A 15 -6.39 9.26 2.51
C LEU A 15 -6.69 10.68 2.99
N GLN A 16 -5.95 11.69 2.50
CA GLN A 16 -5.98 13.10 2.91
C GLN A 16 -5.71 13.38 4.40
N SER A 17 -6.46 12.76 5.31
CA SER A 17 -6.32 12.86 6.76
C SER A 17 -5.67 11.60 7.34
N ILE A 18 -4.60 11.76 8.12
CA ILE A 18 -3.95 10.66 8.84
C ILE A 18 -4.69 10.35 10.15
N LEU A 19 -5.22 11.38 10.83
CA LEU A 19 -5.92 11.20 12.10
C LEU A 19 -6.96 12.31 12.31
N PRO A 20 -8.26 11.98 12.44
CA PRO A 20 -8.86 10.68 12.11
C PRO A 20 -8.76 10.42 10.60
N TRP A 21 -8.53 9.16 10.20
CA TRP A 21 -8.53 8.74 8.79
C TRP A 21 -9.85 8.05 8.45
N ASP A 22 -10.18 7.99 7.15
CA ASP A 22 -11.43 7.40 6.66
C ASP A 22 -11.30 5.87 6.49
N GLU A 23 -11.54 5.16 7.59
CA GLU A 23 -11.52 3.70 7.67
C GLU A 23 -12.57 3.06 6.76
N ASP A 24 -13.77 3.63 6.72
CA ASP A 24 -14.90 3.08 5.98
C ASP A 24 -14.61 3.03 4.47
N THR A 25 -14.10 4.12 3.90
CA THR A 25 -13.77 4.18 2.46
C THR A 25 -12.72 3.14 2.08
N VAL A 26 -11.67 2.99 2.89
CA VAL A 26 -10.59 2.04 2.64
C VAL A 26 -11.08 0.60 2.77
N CYS A 27 -11.75 0.27 3.87
CA CYS A 27 -12.25 -1.09 4.12
C CYS A 27 -13.29 -1.52 3.08
N ASN A 28 -14.17 -0.62 2.64
CA ASN A 28 -15.14 -0.93 1.58
C ASN A 28 -14.45 -1.23 0.24
N SER A 29 -13.41 -0.46 -0.11
CA SER A 29 -12.61 -0.72 -1.31
C SER A 29 -11.86 -2.05 -1.23
N VAL A 30 -11.29 -2.37 -0.07
CA VAL A 30 -10.59 -3.65 0.14
C VAL A 30 -11.56 -4.83 0.09
N LYS A 31 -12.75 -4.73 0.70
CA LYS A 31 -13.78 -5.78 0.64
C LYS A 31 -14.25 -6.04 -0.80
N LYS A 32 -14.27 -5.00 -1.66
CA LYS A 32 -14.60 -5.11 -3.08
C LYS A 32 -13.48 -5.77 -3.91
N THR A 33 -12.22 -5.46 -3.62
CA THR A 33 -11.07 -5.86 -4.46
C THR A 33 -10.31 -7.09 -3.95
N GLY A 34 -10.47 -7.41 -2.66
CA GLY A 34 -9.79 -8.51 -1.97
C GLY A 34 -8.29 -8.34 -1.79
N ARG A 35 -7.69 -7.22 -2.20
CA ARG A 35 -6.24 -6.96 -2.16
C ARG A 35 -5.97 -5.53 -1.77
N CYS A 36 -4.89 -5.29 -1.02
CA CYS A 36 -4.51 -3.95 -0.57
C CYS A 36 -2.99 -3.74 -0.69
N LEU A 37 -2.59 -2.62 -1.30
CA LEU A 37 -1.22 -2.13 -1.31
C LEU A 37 -1.20 -0.70 -0.75
N ILE A 38 -0.47 -0.52 0.34
CA ILE A 38 -0.29 0.78 1.01
C ILE A 38 1.07 1.33 0.61
N ALA A 39 1.14 2.60 0.22
CA ALA A 39 2.39 3.26 -0.12
C ALA A 39 2.57 4.58 0.66
N HIS A 40 3.77 4.80 1.21
CA HIS A 40 4.13 6.07 1.88
C HIS A 40 5.64 6.28 1.93
N GLU A 41 6.10 7.53 1.92
CA GLU A 41 7.54 7.84 1.90
C GLU A 41 8.27 7.59 3.22
N ALA A 42 7.55 7.64 4.35
CA ALA A 42 8.12 7.39 5.67
C ALA A 42 8.71 5.97 5.78
N PRO A 43 9.64 5.73 6.73
CA PRO A 43 10.17 4.40 7.03
C PRO A 43 9.08 3.35 7.28
N LEU A 44 9.38 2.10 6.91
CA LEU A 44 8.46 0.98 6.98
C LEU A 44 8.09 0.61 8.43
N THR A 45 9.10 0.58 9.31
CA THR A 45 8.93 0.14 10.69
C THR A 45 8.23 1.22 11.50
N CYS A 46 7.14 0.85 12.17
CA CYS A 46 6.29 1.75 12.97
C CYS A 46 5.75 2.99 12.21
N GLY A 47 5.72 2.95 10.87
CA GLY A 47 5.07 3.97 10.05
C GLY A 47 3.55 3.80 10.03
N PHE A 48 2.83 4.83 9.58
CA PHE A 48 1.35 4.83 9.53
C PHE A 48 0.78 3.70 8.67
N GLY A 49 1.51 3.21 7.67
CA GLY A 49 1.09 2.04 6.91
C GLY A 49 0.95 0.77 7.76
N ALA A 50 1.60 0.68 8.93
CA ALA A 50 1.39 -0.43 9.87
C ALA A 50 -0.02 -0.39 10.49
N GLU A 51 -0.48 0.80 10.86
CA GLU A 51 -1.84 1.00 11.41
C GLU A 51 -2.90 0.62 10.37
N LEU A 52 -2.79 1.18 9.16
CA LEU A 52 -3.68 0.84 8.05
C LEU A 52 -3.73 -0.67 7.77
N ALA A 53 -2.57 -1.33 7.77
CA ALA A 53 -2.51 -2.77 7.52
C ALA A 53 -3.14 -3.60 8.66
N ALA A 54 -2.97 -3.18 9.91
CA ALA A 54 -3.60 -3.83 11.06
C ALA A 54 -5.13 -3.69 11.00
N THR A 55 -5.64 -2.46 10.83
CA THR A 55 -7.08 -2.20 10.74
C THR A 55 -7.72 -2.93 9.55
N VAL A 56 -7.09 -2.91 8.37
CA VAL A 56 -7.59 -3.65 7.21
C VAL A 56 -7.60 -5.16 7.47
N GLN A 57 -6.58 -5.69 8.13
CA GLN A 57 -6.54 -7.11 8.48
C GLN A 57 -7.68 -7.48 9.44
N GLU A 58 -7.98 -6.63 10.43
CA GLU A 58 -9.06 -6.84 11.39
C GLU A 58 -10.45 -6.76 10.73
N GLU A 59 -10.70 -5.72 9.95
CA GLU A 59 -12.02 -5.43 9.37
C GLU A 59 -12.34 -6.19 8.08
N CYS A 60 -11.30 -6.63 7.35
CA CYS A 60 -11.44 -7.25 6.03
C CYS A 60 -10.93 -8.69 5.97
N PHE A 61 -10.60 -9.32 7.11
CA PHE A 61 -9.96 -10.66 7.17
C PHE A 61 -10.52 -11.68 6.18
N LEU A 62 -11.84 -11.86 6.15
CA LEU A 62 -12.51 -12.87 5.33
C LEU A 62 -12.58 -12.54 3.83
N HIS A 63 -12.27 -11.31 3.45
CA HIS A 63 -12.31 -10.85 2.06
C HIS A 63 -10.91 -10.78 1.43
N LEU A 64 -9.84 -10.93 2.22
CA LEU A 64 -8.47 -10.81 1.73
C LEU A 64 -8.05 -12.08 0.95
N GLU A 65 -7.77 -11.90 -0.33
CA GLU A 65 -7.24 -12.95 -1.22
C GLU A 65 -5.71 -13.03 -1.18
N ALA A 66 -5.04 -11.99 -0.68
CA ALA A 66 -3.59 -11.88 -0.55
C ALA A 66 -3.23 -11.07 0.71
N PRO A 67 -2.02 -11.24 1.28
CA PRO A 67 -1.59 -10.45 2.43
C PRO A 67 -1.53 -8.95 2.09
N VAL A 68 -1.92 -8.10 3.03
CA VAL A 68 -1.81 -6.64 2.86
C VAL A 68 -0.35 -6.26 2.64
N SER A 69 -0.06 -5.58 1.53
CA SER A 69 1.31 -5.18 1.20
C SER A 69 1.59 -3.73 1.53
N ARG A 70 2.84 -3.44 1.88
CA ARG A 70 3.32 -2.09 2.21
C ARG A 70 4.59 -1.78 1.41
N VAL A 71 4.58 -0.67 0.70
CA VAL A 71 5.74 -0.13 -0.03
C VAL A 71 6.11 1.21 0.60
N ALA A 72 7.20 1.21 1.36
CA ALA A 72 7.59 2.36 2.17
C ALA A 72 9.03 2.82 1.90
N GLY A 73 9.42 3.95 2.48
CA GLY A 73 10.83 4.29 2.64
C GLY A 73 11.59 3.20 3.40
N TRP A 74 12.90 3.09 3.17
CA TRP A 74 13.72 2.13 3.91
C TRP A 74 13.87 2.56 5.38
N ASP A 75 14.15 1.61 6.27
CA ASP A 75 14.46 1.86 7.68
C ASP A 75 15.88 2.43 7.85
N ALA A 76 16.07 3.62 7.27
CA ALA A 76 17.30 4.39 7.31
C ALA A 76 16.93 5.90 7.35
N PRO A 77 17.82 6.76 7.88
CA PRO A 77 17.68 8.20 7.70
C PRO A 77 17.61 8.57 6.22
N PHE A 78 16.84 9.61 5.90
CA PHE A 78 16.64 10.04 4.52
C PHE A 78 17.99 10.49 3.90
N PRO A 79 18.44 9.85 2.81
CA PRO A 79 19.73 10.16 2.21
C PRO A 79 19.62 11.27 1.16
N HIS A 80 20.64 12.14 1.08
CA HIS A 80 20.67 13.21 0.08
C HIS A 80 20.95 12.69 -1.34
N VAL A 81 22.13 12.11 -1.59
CA VAL A 81 22.52 11.63 -2.94
C VAL A 81 21.76 10.36 -3.34
N PHE A 82 21.29 9.58 -2.35
CA PHE A 82 20.59 8.32 -2.60
C PHE A 82 19.06 8.44 -2.55
N GLU A 83 18.50 9.66 -2.55
CA GLU A 83 17.06 9.89 -2.60
C GLU A 83 16.34 9.06 -3.68
N PRO A 84 16.84 8.95 -4.93
CA PRO A 84 16.19 8.14 -5.98
C PRO A 84 16.08 6.64 -5.65
N PHE A 85 16.97 6.13 -4.79
CA PHE A 85 16.95 4.73 -4.36
C PHE A 85 16.15 4.53 -3.06
N TYR A 86 15.91 5.61 -2.32
CA TYR A 86 15.21 5.58 -1.04
C TYR A 86 13.70 5.60 -1.22
N LEU A 87 13.21 6.48 -2.09
CA LEU A 87 11.78 6.71 -2.26
C LEU A 87 11.04 5.45 -2.76
N PRO A 88 9.80 5.22 -2.31
CA PRO A 88 8.93 4.17 -2.83
C PRO A 88 8.43 4.56 -4.23
N ASP A 89 9.30 4.43 -5.23
CA ASP A 89 8.98 4.83 -6.60
C ASP A 89 7.91 3.95 -7.25
N ARG A 90 7.44 4.39 -8.42
CA ARG A 90 6.43 3.66 -9.20
C ARG A 90 6.84 2.23 -9.54
N TRP A 91 8.15 1.96 -9.69
CA TRP A 91 8.67 0.64 -10.05
C TRP A 91 8.61 -0.32 -8.87
N ARG A 92 8.93 0.15 -7.66
CA ARG A 92 8.75 -0.60 -6.41
C ARG A 92 7.29 -0.90 -6.15
N CYS A 93 6.40 0.09 -6.34
CA CYS A 93 4.95 -0.12 -6.23
C CYS A 93 4.45 -1.14 -7.26
N PHE A 94 4.87 -1.01 -8.52
CA PHE A 94 4.47 -1.93 -9.60
C PHE A 94 4.98 -3.36 -9.37
N ALA A 95 6.24 -3.52 -8.96
CA ALA A 95 6.81 -4.82 -8.65
C ALA A 95 6.05 -5.52 -7.51
N GLN A 96 5.65 -4.75 -6.49
CA GLN A 96 4.89 -5.29 -5.37
C GLN A 96 3.44 -5.60 -5.74
N LEU A 97 2.81 -4.77 -6.56
CA LEU A 97 1.49 -5.04 -7.12
C LEU A 97 1.51 -6.36 -7.91
N ASN A 98 2.54 -6.59 -8.74
CA ASN A 98 2.67 -7.83 -9.50
C ASN A 98 2.78 -9.08 -8.59
N LYS A 99 3.48 -8.97 -7.45
CA LYS A 99 3.54 -10.05 -6.46
C LYS A 99 2.19 -10.32 -5.80
N LEU A 100 1.41 -9.28 -5.51
CA LEU A 100 0.08 -9.42 -4.89
C LEU A 100 -0.95 -10.13 -5.78
N LEU A 101 -0.81 -10.01 -7.10
CA LEU A 101 -1.71 -10.66 -8.04
C LEU A 101 -1.46 -12.16 -8.17
N HIS A 102 -0.21 -12.57 -7.97
CA HIS A 102 0.24 -13.95 -8.15
C HIS A 102 0.45 -14.70 -6.81
N TYR A 103 -0.12 -14.17 -5.72
CA TYR A 103 -0.11 -14.83 -4.40
C TYR A 103 -1.07 -16.02 -4.40
#